data_AF-A0A1G0TFE4-F1
#
_entry.id   AF-A0A1G0TFE4-F1
#
_cell.length_a   1.000
_cell.length_b   1.000
_cell.length_c   1.000
_cell.angle_alpha   90.00
_cell.angle_beta   90.00
_cell.angle_gamma   90.00
#
_symmetry.space_group_name_H-M   'P 1'
#
loop_
_entity.id
_entity.type
_entity.pdbx_description
1 polymer ?
#
loop_
_entity_poly.entity_id
_entity_poly.type
_entity_poly.pdbx_seq_one_letter_code
_entity_poly.pdbx_strand_id
1 'polypeptide(L)'
;MDFTSFLILLVVSLVVSGIFHFGLKYYVRPGINSFISKIIFGWVGAWLGTPVFGRWFDGLNYQDVYYIPAILGSCAILIMMVDLVKSFKTA
;
A
#
# COMPACT_ATOMS: atom_id res chain seq x y z
N MET A 1 6.68 -0.76 -17.05
CA MET A 1 5.74 0.18 -16.42
C MET A 1 6.05 1.56 -16.93
N ASP A 2 5.06 2.25 -17.49
CA ASP A 2 5.20 3.65 -17.84
C ASP A 2 5.28 4.53 -16.59
N PHE A 3 5.91 5.71 -16.72
CA PHE A 3 6.05 6.68 -15.63
C PHE A 3 4.69 7.09 -15.02
N THR A 4 3.65 7.17 -15.84
CA THR A 4 2.28 7.45 -15.40
C THR A 4 1.75 6.37 -14.46
N SER A 5 1.95 5.09 -14.80
CA SER A 5 1.54 3.95 -13.97
C SER A 5 2.29 3.95 -12.63
N PHE A 6 3.58 4.29 -12.65
CA PHE A 6 4.37 4.51 -11.44
C PHE A 6 3.78 5.63 -10.56
N LEU A 7 3.44 6.78 -11.15
CA LEU A 7 2.90 7.92 -10.43
C LEU A 7 1.52 7.60 -9.83
N ILE A 8 0.66 6.88 -10.56
CA ILE A 8 -0.63 6.41 -10.07
C ILE A 8 -0.45 5.54 -8.82
N LEU A 9 0.43 4.54 -8.88
CA LEU A 9 0.72 3.66 -7.74
C LEU A 9 1.26 4.45 -6.54
N LEU A 10 2.10 5.45 -6.80
CA LEU A 10 2.67 6.32 -5.77
C LEU A 10 1.59 7.16 -5.09
N VAL A 11 0.67 7.74 -5.87
CA VAL A 11 -0.48 8.50 -5.34
C VAL A 11 -1.41 7.59 -4.53
N VAL A 12 -1.72 6.39 -5.03
CA VAL A 12 -2.53 5.40 -4.29
C VAL A 12 -1.86 5.05 -2.97
N SER A 13 -0.55 4.75 -2.99
CA SER A 13 0.20 4.47 -1.76
C SER A 13 0.20 5.65 -0.79
N LEU A 14 0.38 6.88 -1.28
CA LEU A 14 0.37 8.08 -0.46
C LEU A 14 -0.98 8.27 0.23
N VAL A 15 -2.08 8.09 -0.50
CA VAL A 15 -3.44 8.19 0.02
C VAL A 15 -3.70 7.08 1.04
N VAL A 16 -3.42 5.81 0.70
CA VAL A 16 -3.65 4.67 1.60
C VAL A 16 -2.80 4.78 2.87
N SER A 17 -1.52 5.12 2.72
CA SER A 17 -0.60 5.35 3.85
C SER A 17 -1.06 6.53 4.72
N GLY A 18 -1.54 7.60 4.09
CA GLY A 18 -2.15 8.75 4.75
C GLY A 18 -3.37 8.36 5.58
N ILE A 19 -4.31 7.60 5.00
CA ILE A 19 -5.50 7.09 5.70
C ILE A 19 -5.11 6.17 6.86
N PHE A 20 -4.16 5.25 6.65
CA PHE A 20 -3.70 4.36 7.72
C PHE A 20 -2.96 5.08 8.84
N HIS A 21 -2.22 6.13 8.51
CA HIS A 21 -1.44 6.89 9.48
C HIS A 21 -2.30 7.91 10.24
N PHE A 22 -3.09 8.73 9.53
CA PHE A 22 -3.89 9.81 10.12
C PHE A 22 -5.31 9.37 10.49
N GLY A 23 -5.96 8.55 9.66
CA GLY A 23 -7.34 8.10 9.88
C GLY A 23 -7.45 6.98 10.90
N LEU A 24 -6.71 5.88 10.69
CA LEU A 24 -6.83 4.67 11.54
C LEU A 24 -5.95 4.70 12.79
N LYS A 25 -5.08 5.71 12.97
CA LYS A 25 -4.07 5.77 14.04
C LYS A 25 -3.34 4.44 14.23
N TYR A 26 -3.05 3.73 13.13
CA TYR A 26 -2.44 2.40 13.17
C TYR A 26 -0.93 2.56 13.42
N TYR A 27 -0.58 2.86 14.68
CA TYR A 27 0.79 3.17 15.11
C TYR A 27 1.51 1.91 15.63
N VAL A 28 2.70 1.65 15.09
CA VAL A 28 3.70 0.75 15.69
C VAL A 28 4.73 1.55 16.51
N ARG A 29 5.13 2.72 16.01
CA ARG A 29 5.87 3.78 16.72
C ARG A 29 5.47 5.16 16.14
N PRO A 30 5.26 6.20 16.97
CA PRO A 30 5.07 7.56 16.47
C PRO A 30 6.41 8.06 15.90
N GLY A 31 6.44 8.44 14.62
CA GLY A 31 7.63 9.01 13.99
C GLY A 31 7.52 9.13 12.46
N ILE A 32 8.13 10.19 11.93
CA ILE A 32 8.15 10.51 10.47
C ILE A 32 8.81 9.37 9.67
N ASN A 33 9.83 8.70 10.22
CA ASN A 33 10.46 7.54 9.58
C ASN A 33 9.49 6.35 9.42
N SER A 34 8.51 6.22 10.33
CA SER A 34 7.46 5.20 10.20
C SER A 34 6.44 5.54 9.11
N PHE A 35 6.32 6.82 8.74
CA PHE A 35 5.44 7.25 7.65
C PHE A 35 6.08 6.99 6.28
N ILE A 36 7.36 7.35 6.12
CA ILE A 36 8.09 7.14 4.85
C ILE A 36 8.18 5.64 4.52
N SER A 37 8.50 4.80 5.51
CA SER A 37 8.51 3.35 5.31
C SER A 37 7.15 2.82 4.85
N LYS A 38 6.04 3.27 5.45
CA LYS A 38 4.69 2.89 5.01
C LYS A 38 4.40 3.28 3.57
N ILE A 39 4.82 4.46 3.12
CA ILE A 39 4.64 4.87 1.72
C ILE A 39 5.40 3.94 0.76
N ILE A 40 6.64 3.58 1.10
CA ILE A 40 7.45 2.68 0.27
C ILE A 40 6.82 1.28 0.22
N PHE A 41 6.47 0.72 1.37
CA PHE A 41 5.84 -0.61 1.45
C PHE A 41 4.43 -0.62 0.84
N GLY A 42 3.63 0.42 1.06
CA GLY A 42 2.32 0.59 0.45
C GLY A 42 2.42 0.71 -1.08
N TRP A 43 3.50 1.27 -1.61
CA TRP A 43 3.75 1.35 -3.05
C TRP A 43 4.11 -0.03 -3.62
N VAL A 44 4.96 -0.79 -2.91
CA VAL A 44 5.25 -2.19 -3.26
C VAL A 44 3.99 -3.04 -3.21
N GLY A 45 3.14 -2.85 -2.20
CA GLY A 45 1.85 -3.54 -2.08
C GLY A 45 0.89 -3.18 -3.20
N ALA A 46 0.84 -1.90 -3.59
CA ALA A 46 0.03 -1.45 -4.72
C ALA A 46 0.49 -2.08 -6.03
N TRP A 47 1.80 -2.22 -6.22
CA TRP A 47 2.37 -2.88 -7.38
C TRP A 47 2.04 -4.38 -7.42
N LEU A 48 2.09 -5.05 -6.27
CA LEU A 48 1.72 -6.47 -6.11
C LEU A 48 0.20 -6.70 -6.13
N GLY A 49 -0.60 -5.65 -6.01
CA GLY A 49 -2.06 -5.74 -6.01
C GLY A 49 -2.62 -6.45 -7.25
N THR A 50 -2.25 -5.98 -8.45
CA THR A 50 -2.71 -6.57 -9.71
C THR A 50 -2.32 -8.05 -9.87
N PRO A 51 -1.05 -8.48 -9.68
CA PRO A 51 -0.70 -9.89 -9.84
C PRO A 51 -1.28 -10.81 -8.74
N VAL A 52 -1.49 -10.31 -7.51
CA VAL A 52 -1.98 -11.14 -6.39
C VAL A 52 -3.50 -11.24 -6.37
N PHE A 53 -4.21 -10.12 -6.49
CA PHE A 53 -5.67 -10.11 -6.44
C PHE A 53 -6.29 -10.31 -7.82
N GLY A 54 -5.55 -10.10 -8.91
CA GLY A 54 -6.01 -10.27 -10.27
C GLY A 54 -6.61 -8.98 -10.85
N ARG A 55 -7.22 -9.12 -12.04
CA ARG A 55 -7.74 -7.99 -12.84
C ARG A 55 -9.22 -7.81 -12.58
N TRP A 56 -9.55 -6.97 -11.59
CA TRP A 56 -10.93 -6.72 -11.16
C TRP A 56 -11.37 -5.41 -11.80
N PHE A 57 -12.15 -5.50 -12.88
CA PHE A 57 -12.69 -4.40 -13.70
C PHE A 57 -11.74 -3.81 -14.75
N ASP A 58 -11.90 -4.26 -16.00
CA ASP A 58 -11.21 -3.72 -17.19
C ASP A 58 -11.52 -2.24 -17.49
N GLY A 59 -12.58 -1.65 -16.89
CA GLY A 59 -12.91 -0.22 -17.04
C GLY A 59 -12.26 0.69 -16.00
N LEU A 60 -11.68 0.14 -14.94
CA LEU A 60 -10.98 0.87 -13.87
C LEU A 60 -9.51 0.42 -13.84
N ASN A 61 -8.90 0.35 -15.01
CA ASN A 61 -7.48 0.10 -15.19
C ASN A 61 -6.83 1.27 -15.92
N TYR A 62 -5.54 1.46 -15.65
CA TYR A 62 -4.68 2.24 -16.51
C TYR A 62 -3.58 1.29 -17.01
N GLN A 63 -3.70 0.86 -18.26
CA GLN A 63 -2.88 -0.21 -18.84
C GLN A 63 -2.96 -1.49 -17.99
N ASP A 64 -1.87 -1.85 -17.30
CA ASP A 64 -1.78 -3.03 -16.44
C ASP A 64 -1.98 -2.73 -14.95
N VAL A 65 -2.31 -1.49 -14.58
CA VAL A 65 -2.53 -1.11 -13.18
C VAL A 65 -4.03 -1.01 -12.90
N TYR A 66 -4.52 -1.91 -12.06
CA TYR A 66 -5.92 -1.92 -11.62
C TYR A 66 -6.01 -1.23 -10.25
N TYR A 67 -6.81 -0.17 -10.16
CA TYR A 67 -6.85 0.67 -8.95
C TYR A 67 -7.34 -0.11 -7.71
N ILE A 68 -8.36 -0.95 -7.86
CA ILE A 68 -8.94 -1.71 -6.73
C ILE A 68 -7.94 -2.75 -6.19
N PRO A 69 -7.39 -3.67 -7.01
CA PRO A 69 -6.29 -4.54 -6.61
C PRO A 69 -5.11 -3.80 -5.99
N ALA A 70 -4.71 -2.64 -6.54
CA ALA A 70 -3.61 -1.84 -6.02
C ALA A 70 -3.90 -1.33 -4.60
N ILE A 71 -5.10 -0.81 -4.33
CA ILE A 71 -5.47 -0.37 -2.98
C ILE A 71 -5.47 -1.55 -2.01
N LEU A 72 -6.03 -2.69 -2.40
CA LEU A 72 -6.07 -3.91 -1.59
C LEU A 72 -4.68 -4.46 -1.29
N GLY A 73 -3.80 -4.52 -2.28
CA GLY A 73 -2.41 -4.94 -2.13
C GLY A 73 -1.62 -4.01 -1.21
N SER A 74 -1.82 -2.70 -1.35
CA SER A 74 -1.23 -1.69 -0.46
C SER A 74 -1.67 -1.89 1.00
N CYS A 75 -2.98 -2.04 1.22
CA CYS A 75 -3.54 -2.32 2.54
C CYS A 75 -3.00 -3.63 3.14
N ALA A 76 -2.95 -4.70 2.35
CA ALA A 76 -2.49 -6.02 2.80
C ALA A 76 -1.03 -5.98 3.30
N ILE A 77 -0.11 -5.39 2.52
CA ILE A 77 1.28 -5.26 2.94
C ILE A 77 1.42 -4.38 4.18
N LEU A 78 0.68 -3.27 4.26
CA LEU A 78 0.76 -2.39 5.43
C LEU A 78 0.28 -3.09 6.71
N ILE A 79 -0.81 -3.86 6.64
CA ILE A 79 -1.31 -4.65 7.77
C ILE A 79 -0.29 -5.73 8.14
N MET A 80 0.21 -6.48 7.16
CA MET A 80 1.19 -7.56 7.38
C MET A 80 2.48 -7.04 8.00
N MET A 81 2.99 -5.90 7.53
CA MET A 81 4.17 -5.24 8.09
C MET A 81 3.95 -4.84 9.55
N VAL A 82 2.78 -4.27 9.87
CA VAL A 82 2.45 -3.87 11.25
C VAL A 82 2.33 -5.09 12.16
N ASP A 83 1.67 -6.14 11.70
CA ASP A 83 1.50 -7.38 12.44
C ASP A 83 2.85 -8.07 12.69
N LEU A 84 3.68 -8.18 11.66
CA LEU A 84 5.02 -8.74 11.72
C LEU A 84 5.89 -8.02 12.76
N VAL A 85 5.91 -6.68 12.73
CA VAL A 85 6.70 -5.90 13.70
C VAL A 85 6.16 -6.05 15.12
N LYS A 86 4.83 -6.15 15.32
CA LYS A 86 4.26 -6.44 16.64
C LYS A 86 4.64 -7.84 17.11
N SER A 87 4.56 -8.85 16.23
CA SER A 87 4.92 -10.23 16.56
C SER A 87 6.37 -10.37 16.99
N PHE A 88 7.32 -9.74 16.26
CA PHE A 88 8.74 -9.76 16.64
C PHE A 88 9.06 -8.94 17.90
N LYS A 89 8.21 -8.01 18.30
CA LYS A 89 8.40 -7.26 19.55
C LYS A 89 7.86 -8.03 20.78
N THR A 90 6.97 -8.99 20.56
CA THR A 90 6.38 -9.83 21.62
C THR A 90 7.15 -11.14 21.84
N ALA A 91 7.93 -11.58 20.84
CA ALA A 91 8.88 -12.69 20.96
C ALA A 91 10.17 -12.25 21.66
#